data_AF-A0A372QQV1-F1
#
_entry.id   AF-A0A372QQV1-F1
#
_cell.length_a   1.000
_cell.length_b   1.000
_cell.length_c   1.000
_cell.angle_alpha   90.00
_cell.angle_beta   90.00
_cell.angle_gamma   90.00
#
_symmetry.space_group_name_H-M   'P 1'
#
loop_
_entity.id
_entity.type
_entity.pdbx_description
1 polymer ?
#
loop_
_entity_poly.entity_id
_entity_poly.type
_entity_poly.pdbx_seq_one_letter_code
_entity_poly.pdbx_strand_id
1 'polypeptide(L)'
;MACSKIFSVDLPELTEEIMKYFRKDFSTLYSCILVNRLWCRLAIPLLWEDPFSAPDRNYHCIKTYFCFSSEDSKAKFNEYEINDNLLFSNTLFNYPSFIKYLDIKKFCYSIKDWGDTLGDKYNLELGKLIYRNINFGFGYLMSEEYNESKQQLFEFIMKYCKKIRYFKSGIPNYDNIYLFIENNQHNNINYLTIEVDHFELYTIYYKLCSTVLQNLGQVLPFKLEYLCLTLSFKASNLEIFLNNSQNTFIKKLLIRNIVVMGFNDNVDEYDLFSLKDEVNEFKLHNIIVQSYYDLHISEHDYINNHLQY
;
A
#
# COMPACT_ATOMS: atom_id res chain seq x y z
N MET A 1 42.64 3.65 -36.66
CA MET A 1 41.18 3.83 -36.51
C MET A 1 40.90 4.41 -35.15
N ALA A 2 40.72 5.72 -35.08
CA ALA A 2 40.44 6.46 -33.86
C ALA A 2 39.08 7.16 -34.05
N CYS A 3 38.00 6.45 -33.74
CA CYS A 3 36.65 7.01 -33.66
C CYS A 3 35.90 6.33 -32.50
N SER A 4 36.10 6.84 -31.28
CA SER A 4 35.20 6.52 -30.14
C SER A 4 35.23 7.56 -29.01
N LYS A 5 35.48 8.85 -29.31
CA LYS A 5 35.47 9.92 -28.30
C LYS A 5 34.50 11.09 -28.59
N ILE A 6 33.60 10.96 -29.56
CA ILE A 6 32.77 12.11 -30.02
C ILE A 6 31.28 12.02 -29.57
N PHE A 7 30.83 10.91 -28.95
CA PHE A 7 29.46 10.80 -28.42
C PHE A 7 29.39 10.42 -26.93
N SER A 8 30.33 10.89 -26.11
CA SER A 8 30.23 10.76 -24.63
C SER A 8 29.78 12.07 -23.98
N VAL A 9 28.93 12.85 -24.66
CA VAL A 9 28.05 13.76 -23.94
C VAL A 9 26.88 12.90 -23.47
N ASP A 10 27.14 12.05 -22.48
CA ASP A 10 26.05 11.59 -21.63
C ASP A 10 25.42 12.89 -21.10
N LEU A 11 24.18 13.17 -21.49
CA LEU A 11 23.34 14.14 -20.82
C LEU A 11 22.43 13.31 -19.89
N PRO A 12 22.89 12.96 -18.67
CA PRO A 12 22.08 12.21 -17.71
C PRO A 12 20.72 12.85 -17.51
N GLU A 13 20.66 14.19 -17.53
CA GLU A 13 19.45 14.99 -17.38
C GLU A 13 18.43 14.72 -18.49
N LEU A 14 18.86 14.72 -19.76
CA LEU A 14 17.99 14.37 -20.88
C LEU A 14 17.58 12.90 -20.84
N THR A 15 18.49 12.02 -20.42
CA THR A 15 18.21 10.58 -20.31
C THR A 15 17.17 10.32 -19.22
N GLU A 16 17.26 11.02 -18.09
CA GLU A 16 16.28 10.97 -17.01
C GLU A 16 14.90 11.46 -17.47
N GLU A 17 14.85 12.59 -18.20
CA GLU A 17 13.60 13.09 -18.78
C GLU A 17 12.99 12.10 -19.77
N ILE A 18 13.77 11.53 -20.68
CA ILE A 18 13.29 10.50 -21.62
C ILE A 18 12.74 9.29 -20.86
N MET A 19 13.43 8.85 -19.80
CA MET A 19 13.03 7.67 -19.04
C MET A 19 11.66 7.85 -18.37
N LYS A 20 11.28 9.07 -17.98
CA LYS A 20 9.95 9.35 -17.38
C LYS A 20 8.81 8.99 -18.32
N TYR A 21 8.98 9.13 -19.63
CA TYR A 21 7.96 8.75 -20.63
C TYR A 21 7.72 7.25 -20.68
N PHE A 22 8.69 6.43 -20.25
CA PHE A 22 8.56 4.97 -20.21
C PHE A 22 7.96 4.44 -18.90
N ARG A 23 7.57 5.31 -17.95
CA ARG A 23 7.12 4.92 -16.60
C ARG A 23 6.06 3.80 -16.59
N LYS A 24 5.16 3.75 -17.57
CA LYS A 24 4.10 2.72 -17.67
C LYS A 24 4.40 1.62 -18.70
N ASP A 25 5.46 1.76 -19.48
CA ASP A 25 5.89 0.76 -20.46
C ASP A 25 6.96 -0.13 -19.85
N PHE A 26 6.50 -1.13 -19.08
CA PHE A 26 7.37 -2.10 -18.41
C PHE A 26 8.27 -2.84 -19.41
N SER A 27 7.79 -3.16 -20.61
CA SER A 27 8.57 -3.86 -21.64
C SER A 27 9.77 -3.03 -22.09
N THR A 28 9.56 -1.74 -22.34
CA THR A 28 10.64 -0.80 -22.66
C THR A 28 11.58 -0.63 -21.48
N LEU A 29 11.06 -0.44 -20.25
CA LEU A 29 11.89 -0.31 -19.06
C LEU A 29 12.77 -1.56 -18.79
N TYR A 30 12.27 -2.77 -19.03
CA TYR A 30 13.07 -4.00 -18.94
C TYR A 30 14.18 -4.01 -19.99
N SER A 31 13.90 -3.55 -21.21
CA SER A 31 14.91 -3.40 -22.25
C SER A 31 15.97 -2.37 -21.86
N CYS A 32 15.56 -1.24 -21.27
CA CYS A 32 16.45 -0.18 -20.77
C CYS A 32 17.46 -0.68 -19.73
N ILE A 33 17.06 -1.61 -18.85
CA ILE A 33 17.96 -2.16 -17.83
C ILE A 33 19.19 -2.83 -18.46
N LEU A 34 19.04 -3.39 -19.66
CA LEU A 34 20.07 -4.16 -20.34
C LEU A 34 21.03 -3.30 -21.19
N VAL A 35 20.72 -2.01 -21.40
CA VAL A 35 21.49 -1.12 -22.27
C VAL A 35 22.86 -0.81 -21.69
N ASN A 36 22.90 -0.18 -20.51
CA ASN A 36 24.12 0.14 -19.78
C ASN A 36 23.82 0.48 -18.31
N ARG A 37 24.87 0.74 -17.52
CA ARG A 37 24.74 1.04 -16.08
C ARG A 37 23.92 2.30 -15.76
N LEU A 38 23.94 3.31 -16.63
CA LEU A 38 23.15 4.55 -16.44
C LEU A 38 21.66 4.26 -16.64
N TRP A 39 21.31 3.63 -17.76
CA TRP A 39 19.93 3.26 -18.07
C TRP A 39 19.35 2.28 -17.05
N CYS A 40 20.13 1.30 -16.61
CA CYS A 40 19.79 0.41 -15.50
C CYS A 40 19.43 1.19 -14.21
N ARG A 41 20.26 2.15 -13.81
CA ARG A 41 20.04 2.96 -12.60
C ARG A 41 18.81 3.86 -12.70
N LEU A 42 18.42 4.29 -13.90
CA LEU A 42 17.24 5.14 -14.12
C LEU A 42 15.95 4.32 -14.28
N ALA A 43 16.02 3.14 -14.93
CA ALA A 43 14.86 2.29 -15.18
C ALA A 43 14.39 1.51 -13.94
N ILE A 44 15.33 1.01 -13.12
CA ILE A 44 15.01 0.20 -11.92
C ILE A 44 14.07 0.94 -10.96
N PRO A 45 14.32 2.21 -10.58
CA PRO A 45 13.41 2.95 -9.71
C PRO A 45 11.99 3.11 -10.28
N LEU A 46 11.85 3.21 -11.61
CA LEU A 46 10.54 3.34 -12.26
C LEU A 46 9.76 2.04 -12.26
N LEU A 47 10.44 0.92 -12.54
CA LEU A 47 9.86 -0.43 -12.47
C LEU A 47 9.37 -0.79 -11.07
N TRP A 48 10.03 -0.24 -10.04
CA TRP A 48 9.78 -0.54 -8.64
C TRP A 48 8.93 0.49 -7.91
N GLU A 49 8.28 1.44 -8.61
CA GLU A 49 7.39 2.41 -7.96
C GLU A 49 6.13 1.76 -7.39
N ASP A 50 5.57 0.76 -8.08
CA ASP A 50 4.34 0.03 -7.71
C ASP A 50 4.44 -1.48 -8.03
N PRO A 51 5.32 -2.22 -7.32
CA PRO A 51 5.65 -3.61 -7.67
C PRO A 51 4.52 -4.62 -7.39
N PHE A 52 3.47 -4.23 -6.67
CA PHE A 52 2.37 -5.14 -6.26
C PHE A 52 1.07 -4.90 -7.03
N SER A 53 1.01 -3.89 -7.91
CA SER A 53 -0.16 -3.63 -8.76
C SER A 53 -0.38 -4.65 -9.87
N ALA A 54 0.69 -5.20 -10.40
CA ALA A 54 0.69 -6.24 -11.42
C ALA A 54 1.80 -7.25 -11.07
N PRO A 55 1.57 -8.16 -10.11
CA PRO A 55 2.57 -9.14 -9.74
C PRO A 55 2.98 -9.92 -10.99
N ASP A 56 4.27 -9.94 -11.27
CA ASP A 56 4.82 -10.73 -12.35
C ASP A 56 4.54 -12.22 -12.07
N ARG A 57 4.31 -13.02 -13.12
CA ARG A 57 3.98 -14.45 -12.96
C ARG A 57 5.05 -15.24 -12.17
N ASN A 58 6.26 -14.70 -12.06
CA ASN A 58 7.38 -15.34 -11.36
C ASN A 58 7.56 -14.81 -9.93
N TYR A 59 6.70 -13.90 -9.47
CA TYR A 59 6.71 -13.30 -8.14
C TYR A 59 8.07 -12.68 -7.77
N HIS A 60 8.81 -12.14 -8.74
CA HIS A 60 10.12 -11.52 -8.53
C HIS A 60 10.05 -10.41 -7.47
N CYS A 61 8.95 -9.66 -7.43
CA CYS A 61 8.74 -8.60 -6.46
C CYS A 61 8.74 -9.13 -5.01
N ILE A 62 8.05 -10.26 -4.78
CA ILE A 62 7.93 -10.91 -3.48
C ILE A 62 9.25 -11.59 -3.11
N LYS A 63 9.87 -12.31 -4.04
CA LYS A 63 11.19 -12.94 -3.81
C LYS A 63 12.23 -11.90 -3.38
N THR A 64 12.23 -10.75 -4.05
CA THR A 64 13.09 -9.63 -3.68
C THR A 64 12.75 -9.10 -2.29
N TYR A 65 11.46 -8.94 -1.94
CA TYR A 65 11.04 -8.63 -0.55
C TYR A 65 11.66 -9.60 0.46
N PHE A 66 11.62 -10.91 0.19
CA PHE A 66 12.22 -11.92 1.06
C PHE A 66 13.73 -11.77 1.23
N CYS A 67 14.45 -11.23 0.24
CA CYS A 67 15.88 -10.94 0.43
C CYS A 67 16.14 -9.91 1.54
N PHE A 68 15.16 -9.06 1.87
CA PHE A 68 15.25 -8.02 2.89
C PHE A 68 14.61 -8.41 4.24
N SER A 69 14.06 -9.62 4.37
CA SER A 69 13.52 -10.14 5.64
C SER A 69 14.62 -10.50 6.64
N SER A 70 14.24 -10.73 7.90
CA SER A 70 15.16 -11.08 9.00
C SER A 70 15.89 -12.41 8.75
N GLU A 71 17.06 -12.58 9.37
CA GLU A 71 17.82 -13.83 9.29
C GLU A 71 17.03 -15.01 9.84
N ASP A 72 16.23 -14.80 10.90
CA ASP A 72 15.35 -15.82 11.47
C ASP A 72 14.29 -16.29 10.47
N SER A 73 13.65 -15.34 9.75
CA SER A 73 12.68 -15.68 8.71
C SER A 73 13.35 -16.43 7.57
N LYS A 74 14.59 -16.07 7.18
CA LYS A 74 15.36 -16.80 6.17
C LYS A 74 15.76 -18.21 6.61
N ALA A 75 16.13 -18.38 7.88
CA ALA A 75 16.52 -19.67 8.45
C ALA A 75 15.34 -20.68 8.41
N LYS A 76 14.13 -20.23 8.78
CA LYS A 76 12.91 -21.07 8.70
C LYS A 76 12.66 -21.60 7.29
N PHE A 77 12.91 -20.81 6.24
CA PHE A 77 12.76 -21.27 4.85
C PHE A 77 13.79 -22.33 4.44
N ASN A 78 15.02 -22.22 4.94
CA ASN A 78 16.07 -23.20 4.69
C ASN A 78 15.77 -24.55 5.34
N GLU A 79 15.13 -24.55 6.51
CA GLU A 79 14.68 -25.78 7.20
C GLU A 79 13.65 -26.57 6.37
N TYR A 80 12.93 -25.91 5.46
CA TYR A 80 11.92 -26.53 4.61
C TYR A 80 12.45 -26.98 3.23
N GLU A 81 13.76 -27.03 3.02
CA GLU A 81 14.42 -27.43 1.75
C GLU A 81 14.00 -26.59 0.52
N ILE A 82 13.47 -25.38 0.72
CA ILE A 82 13.12 -24.45 -0.37
C ILE A 82 14.40 -23.78 -0.88
N ASN A 83 15.15 -24.51 -1.70
CA ASN A 83 16.42 -24.04 -2.24
C ASN A 83 16.19 -23.22 -3.52
N ASP A 84 15.54 -22.05 -3.41
CA ASP A 84 15.48 -21.08 -4.50
C ASP A 84 16.64 -20.10 -4.35
N ASN A 85 17.68 -20.27 -5.18
CA ASN A 85 18.89 -19.45 -5.19
C ASN A 85 18.61 -17.93 -5.28
N LEU A 86 17.42 -17.53 -5.73
CA LEU A 86 17.00 -16.12 -5.76
C LEU A 86 16.73 -15.54 -4.37
N LEU A 87 16.28 -16.34 -3.40
CA LEU A 87 15.88 -15.90 -2.05
C LEU A 87 17.08 -15.44 -1.19
N PHE A 88 18.29 -15.85 -1.54
CA PHE A 88 19.51 -15.63 -0.74
C PHE A 88 20.58 -14.81 -1.47
N SER A 89 20.22 -14.16 -2.58
CA SER A 89 21.17 -13.36 -3.36
C SER A 89 21.32 -11.93 -2.80
N ASN A 90 22.55 -11.42 -2.77
CA ASN A 90 22.80 -10.01 -2.45
C ASN A 90 22.14 -9.13 -3.52
N THR A 91 21.24 -8.24 -3.11
CA THR A 91 20.55 -7.34 -4.03
C THR A 91 21.47 -6.21 -4.47
N LEU A 92 21.51 -5.93 -5.78
CA LEU A 92 22.32 -4.83 -6.34
C LEU A 92 21.77 -3.45 -5.92
N PHE A 93 20.47 -3.37 -5.67
CA PHE A 93 19.77 -2.16 -5.29
C PHE A 93 18.94 -2.39 -4.03
N ASN A 94 18.73 -1.32 -3.26
CA ASN A 94 17.72 -1.29 -2.21
C ASN A 94 16.32 -1.11 -2.84
N TYR A 95 15.83 -2.15 -3.50
CA TYR A 95 14.58 -2.13 -4.26
C TYR A 95 13.38 -1.57 -3.48
N PRO A 96 13.14 -1.95 -2.21
CA PRO A 96 11.99 -1.44 -1.47
C PRO A 96 12.02 0.08 -1.25
N SER A 97 13.22 0.69 -1.27
CA SER A 97 13.33 2.16 -1.16
C SER A 97 12.82 2.94 -2.37
N PHE A 98 12.54 2.25 -3.49
CA PHE A 98 11.96 2.86 -4.68
C PHE A 98 10.42 2.82 -4.70
N ILE A 99 9.80 2.09 -3.77
CA ILE A 99 8.34 2.00 -3.68
C ILE A 99 7.76 3.38 -3.41
N LYS A 100 6.78 3.77 -4.21
CA LYS A 100 6.02 5.02 -4.09
C LYS A 100 4.53 4.78 -3.90
N TYR A 101 4.02 3.64 -4.39
CA TYR A 101 2.63 3.22 -4.25
C TYR A 101 2.61 1.93 -3.46
N LEU A 102 1.97 1.97 -2.30
CA LEU A 102 1.87 0.82 -1.41
C LEU A 102 0.41 0.58 -1.05
N ASP A 103 -0.15 -0.48 -1.61
CA ASP A 103 -1.42 -1.07 -1.22
C ASP A 103 -1.15 -2.36 -0.45
N ILE A 104 -1.42 -2.33 0.86
CA ILE A 104 -1.17 -3.46 1.75
C ILE A 104 -2.04 -4.66 1.37
N LYS A 105 -3.28 -4.45 0.89
CA LYS A 105 -4.13 -5.57 0.46
C LYS A 105 -3.50 -6.28 -0.74
N LYS A 106 -3.07 -5.53 -1.77
CA LYS A 106 -2.39 -6.09 -2.95
C LYS A 106 -1.09 -6.80 -2.60
N PHE A 107 -0.30 -6.23 -1.69
CA PHE A 107 0.89 -6.86 -1.17
C PHE A 107 0.59 -8.23 -0.55
N CYS A 108 -0.38 -8.28 0.37
CA CYS A 108 -0.82 -9.51 1.03
C CYS A 108 -1.39 -10.53 0.05
N TYR A 109 -2.21 -10.11 -0.92
CA TYR A 109 -2.72 -11.00 -1.96
C TYR A 109 -1.60 -11.58 -2.81
N SER A 110 -0.64 -10.77 -3.23
CA SER A 110 0.51 -11.22 -4.01
C SER A 110 1.27 -12.32 -3.26
N ILE A 111 1.48 -12.10 -1.96
CA ILE A 111 2.11 -13.06 -1.05
C ILE A 111 1.32 -14.37 -0.93
N LYS A 112 0.01 -14.27 -0.75
CA LYS A 112 -0.88 -15.43 -0.68
C LYS A 112 -0.79 -16.24 -1.97
N ASP A 113 -0.93 -15.58 -3.11
CA ASP A 113 -0.87 -16.22 -4.42
C ASP A 113 0.48 -16.93 -4.61
N TRP A 114 1.60 -16.29 -4.21
CA TRP A 114 2.91 -16.94 -4.25
C TRP A 114 2.98 -18.18 -3.35
N GLY A 115 2.46 -18.09 -2.12
CA GLY A 115 2.36 -19.22 -1.19
C GLY A 115 1.55 -20.39 -1.77
N ASP A 116 0.43 -20.09 -2.42
CA ASP A 116 -0.42 -21.10 -3.08
C ASP A 116 0.36 -21.81 -4.21
N THR A 117 1.14 -21.07 -5.02
CA THR A 117 1.99 -21.69 -6.06
C THR A 117 3.07 -22.62 -5.50
N LEU A 118 3.57 -22.35 -4.29
CA LEU A 118 4.53 -23.23 -3.61
C LEU A 118 3.85 -24.48 -3.06
N GLY A 119 2.61 -24.33 -2.57
CA GLY A 119 1.76 -25.45 -2.15
C GLY A 119 1.50 -26.44 -3.28
N ASP A 120 1.20 -25.94 -4.48
CA ASP A 120 1.02 -26.76 -5.68
C ASP A 120 2.31 -27.46 -6.12
N LYS A 121 3.47 -26.81 -5.96
CA LYS A 121 4.75 -27.30 -6.46
C LYS A 121 5.44 -28.34 -5.57
N TYR A 122 5.33 -28.21 -4.25
CA TYR A 122 6.11 -29.03 -3.31
C TYR A 122 5.23 -29.95 -2.45
N ASN A 123 4.27 -29.41 -1.69
CA ASN A 123 3.26 -30.13 -0.88
C ASN A 123 2.26 -29.13 -0.29
N LEU A 124 0.96 -29.45 -0.22
CA LEU A 124 -0.07 -28.63 0.43
C LEU A 124 0.27 -28.27 1.89
N GLU A 125 0.87 -29.18 2.66
CA GLU A 125 1.28 -28.89 4.05
C GLU A 125 2.48 -27.95 4.11
N LEU A 126 3.40 -28.04 3.15
CA LEU A 126 4.50 -27.08 3.02
C LEU A 126 3.98 -25.72 2.55
N GLY A 127 3.05 -25.69 1.59
CA GLY A 127 2.31 -24.49 1.19
C GLY A 127 1.59 -23.84 2.37
N LYS A 128 0.93 -24.62 3.23
CA LYS A 128 0.29 -24.14 4.47
C LYS A 128 1.28 -23.64 5.53
N LEU A 129 2.45 -24.28 5.67
CA LEU A 129 3.50 -23.87 6.61
C LEU A 129 4.22 -22.60 6.13
N ILE A 130 4.53 -22.52 4.84
CA ILE A 130 4.99 -21.31 4.17
C ILE A 130 3.93 -20.23 4.32
N TYR A 131 2.67 -20.52 4.00
CA TYR A 131 1.53 -19.63 4.22
C TYR A 131 1.47 -19.19 5.68
N ARG A 132 1.69 -20.03 6.69
CA ARG A 132 1.71 -19.62 8.12
C ARG A 132 2.91 -18.75 8.51
N ASN A 133 4.11 -19.08 8.03
CA ASN A 133 5.35 -18.35 8.36
C ASN A 133 5.51 -17.07 7.54
N ILE A 134 4.95 -17.02 6.34
CA ILE A 134 4.89 -15.84 5.48
C ILE A 134 3.68 -14.99 5.82
N ASN A 135 2.54 -15.59 6.15
CA ASN A 135 1.31 -14.82 6.25
C ASN A 135 1.43 -13.77 7.31
N PHE A 136 1.29 -12.56 6.80
CA PHE A 136 0.83 -11.36 7.46
C PHE A 136 -0.64 -11.45 7.90
N GLY A 137 -1.10 -12.61 8.37
CA GLY A 137 -2.38 -12.80 9.05
C GLY A 137 -3.63 -12.44 8.27
N PHE A 138 -3.83 -13.03 7.09
CA PHE A 138 -5.04 -12.80 6.27
C PHE A 138 -6.01 -13.99 6.20
N GLY A 139 -5.65 -15.17 6.73
CA GLY A 139 -6.60 -16.25 6.98
C GLY A 139 -7.33 -16.03 8.29
N TYR A 140 -8.49 -15.37 8.23
CA TYR A 140 -9.27 -14.87 9.39
C TYR A 140 -8.52 -13.81 10.22
N LEU A 141 -8.79 -12.57 9.85
CA LEU A 141 -8.05 -11.33 10.10
C LEU A 141 -7.92 -10.84 11.56
N MET A 142 -8.39 -11.63 12.52
CA MET A 142 -8.41 -11.30 13.95
C MET A 142 -7.76 -12.35 14.85
N SER A 143 -7.15 -13.42 14.32
CA SER A 143 -6.44 -14.34 15.21
C SER A 143 -5.12 -13.70 15.68
N GLU A 144 -4.96 -13.59 17.00
CA GLU A 144 -3.71 -13.17 17.66
C GLU A 144 -2.49 -13.96 17.18
N GLU A 145 -2.73 -15.15 16.62
CA GLU A 145 -1.75 -16.06 16.02
C GLU A 145 -0.83 -15.43 14.94
N TYR A 146 -1.19 -14.30 14.33
CA TYR A 146 -0.40 -13.69 13.25
C TYR A 146 0.15 -12.29 13.54
N ASN A 147 0.16 -11.86 14.81
CA ASN A 147 0.66 -10.54 15.20
C ASN A 147 2.15 -10.34 14.86
N GLU A 148 2.98 -11.37 15.02
CA GLU A 148 4.42 -11.31 14.74
C GLU A 148 4.70 -10.99 13.26
N SER A 149 4.04 -11.70 12.33
CA SER A 149 4.16 -11.44 10.90
C SER A 149 3.73 -10.01 10.58
N LYS A 150 2.55 -9.57 11.05
CA LYS A 150 2.09 -8.18 10.83
C LYS A 150 3.16 -7.17 11.26
N GLN A 151 3.76 -7.36 12.43
CA GLN A 151 4.86 -6.52 12.91
C GLN A 151 6.08 -6.56 11.97
N GLN A 152 6.50 -7.72 11.49
CA GLN A 152 7.64 -7.84 10.55
C GLN A 152 7.42 -7.08 9.24
N LEU A 153 6.20 -7.12 8.68
CA LEU A 153 5.87 -6.32 7.49
C LEU A 153 5.99 -4.83 7.78
N PHE A 154 5.44 -4.40 8.92
CA PHE A 154 5.54 -3.00 9.31
C PHE A 154 6.98 -2.58 9.55
N GLU A 155 7.80 -3.37 10.22
CA GLU A 155 9.23 -3.11 10.40
C GLU A 155 9.97 -3.01 9.06
N PHE A 156 9.66 -3.89 8.10
CA PHE A 156 10.20 -3.82 6.75
C PHE A 156 9.81 -2.51 6.05
N ILE A 157 8.51 -2.19 6.00
CA ILE A 157 7.98 -0.97 5.37
C ILE A 157 8.65 0.24 6.02
N MET A 158 8.69 0.25 7.35
CA MET A 158 9.28 1.29 8.17
C MET A 158 10.77 1.47 7.92
N LYS A 159 11.50 0.39 7.67
CA LYS A 159 12.94 0.44 7.43
C LYS A 159 13.28 0.94 6.04
N TYR A 160 12.59 0.45 5.01
CA TYR A 160 13.02 0.66 3.63
C TYR A 160 12.14 1.62 2.81
N CYS A 161 10.81 1.63 3.03
CA CYS A 161 9.86 2.38 2.20
C CYS A 161 9.74 3.84 2.67
N LYS A 162 10.74 4.67 2.33
CA LYS A 162 10.84 6.07 2.79
C LYS A 162 10.29 7.12 1.83
N LYS A 163 9.81 6.75 0.64
CA LYS A 163 9.37 7.72 -0.40
C LYS A 163 7.95 7.46 -0.88
N ILE A 164 7.11 6.94 0.02
CA ILE A 164 5.72 6.60 -0.27
C ILE A 164 4.92 7.88 -0.55
N ARG A 165 4.30 7.93 -1.73
CA ARG A 165 3.41 9.01 -2.17
C ARG A 165 1.95 8.62 -2.03
N TYR A 166 1.66 7.35 -2.29
CA TYR A 166 0.34 6.75 -2.17
C TYR A 166 0.40 5.60 -1.18
N PHE A 167 -0.43 5.67 -0.14
CA PHE A 167 -0.57 4.62 0.84
C PHE A 167 -2.03 4.21 0.96
N LYS A 168 -2.29 2.92 0.75
CA LYS A 168 -3.57 2.27 1.05
C LYS A 168 -3.34 1.22 2.12
N SER A 169 -3.88 1.51 3.30
CA SER A 169 -3.55 0.76 4.50
C SER A 169 -4.05 -0.69 4.47
N GLY A 170 -5.12 -0.98 3.74
CA GLY A 170 -5.85 -2.23 3.96
C GLY A 170 -6.37 -2.37 5.39
N ILE A 171 -6.87 -3.57 5.72
CA ILE A 171 -7.43 -3.84 7.05
C ILE A 171 -6.41 -3.50 8.14
N PRO A 172 -6.82 -2.85 9.22
CA PRO A 172 -5.89 -2.04 9.98
C PRO A 172 -5.34 -2.85 11.16
N ASN A 173 -4.02 -2.98 11.23
CA ASN A 173 -3.36 -3.02 12.53
C ASN A 173 -2.99 -1.58 12.88
N TYR A 174 -3.90 -0.92 13.61
CA TYR A 174 -4.04 0.54 13.69
C TYR A 174 -2.84 1.27 14.28
N ASP A 175 -2.17 0.68 15.27
CA ASP A 175 -0.95 1.28 15.87
C ASP A 175 0.11 1.54 14.80
N ASN A 176 0.17 0.66 13.81
CA ASN A 176 1.16 0.75 12.77
C ASN A 176 0.80 1.76 11.67
N ILE A 177 -0.48 2.13 11.51
CA ILE A 177 -0.90 3.15 10.53
C ILE A 177 -0.41 4.51 10.99
N TYR A 178 -0.64 4.88 12.26
CA TYR A 178 -0.20 6.17 12.77
C TYR A 178 1.32 6.26 12.74
N LEU A 179 2.02 5.21 13.22
CA LEU A 179 3.48 5.14 13.13
C LEU A 179 3.96 5.26 11.68
N PHE A 180 3.31 4.59 10.74
CA PHE A 180 3.67 4.67 9.33
C PHE A 180 3.51 6.09 8.79
N ILE A 181 2.37 6.75 9.08
CA ILE A 181 2.12 8.11 8.62
C ILE A 181 3.14 9.04 9.26
N GLU A 182 3.30 9.04 10.59
CA GLU A 182 4.28 9.86 11.32
C GLU A 182 5.69 9.74 10.74
N ASN A 183 6.17 8.52 10.53
CA ASN A 183 7.50 8.31 10.00
C ASN A 183 7.68 8.71 8.53
N ASN A 184 6.58 8.91 7.80
CA ASN A 184 6.58 9.36 6.41
C ASN A 184 5.99 10.76 6.22
N GLN A 185 5.64 11.48 7.29
CA GLN A 185 5.09 12.83 7.23
C GLN A 185 6.03 13.80 6.49
N HIS A 186 7.34 13.67 6.71
CA HIS A 186 8.36 14.50 6.05
C HIS A 186 8.66 14.09 4.60
N ASN A 187 8.15 12.94 4.15
CA ASN A 187 8.36 12.40 2.81
C ASN A 187 7.18 12.66 1.85
N ASN A 188 6.21 13.47 2.28
CA ASN A 188 5.04 13.92 1.51
C ASN A 188 4.19 12.77 0.96
N ILE A 189 3.59 11.95 1.85
CA ILE A 189 2.40 11.18 1.46
C ILE A 189 1.37 12.19 0.94
N ASN A 190 1.00 12.06 -0.33
CA ASN A 190 0.03 12.95 -0.98
C ASN A 190 -1.36 12.33 -1.05
N TYR A 191 -1.41 10.99 -1.05
CA TYR A 191 -2.61 10.21 -1.27
C TYR A 191 -2.70 9.14 -0.19
N LEU A 192 -3.74 9.23 0.65
CA LEU A 192 -3.97 8.32 1.75
C LEU A 192 -5.35 7.68 1.61
N THR A 193 -5.41 6.35 1.67
CA THR A 193 -6.65 5.58 1.68
C THR A 193 -6.67 4.64 2.89
N ILE A 194 -7.69 4.78 3.73
CA ILE A 194 -7.96 3.89 4.85
C ILE A 194 -9.34 3.28 4.61
N GLU A 195 -9.36 1.99 4.30
CA GLU A 195 -10.54 1.24 3.90
C GLU A 195 -10.52 -0.13 4.55
N VAL A 196 -11.68 -0.59 4.97
CA VAL A 196 -11.84 -1.87 5.64
C VAL A 196 -12.87 -2.69 4.90
N ASP A 197 -12.56 -3.97 4.73
CA ASP A 197 -13.37 -4.90 3.96
C ASP A 197 -14.60 -5.42 4.73
N HIS A 198 -15.62 -5.78 3.97
CA HIS A 198 -16.96 -6.15 4.41
C HIS A 198 -17.06 -7.48 5.18
N PHE A 199 -15.98 -8.27 5.29
CA PHE A 199 -16.02 -9.66 5.77
C PHE A 199 -15.57 -9.85 7.24
N GLU A 200 -15.52 -8.79 8.05
CA GLU A 200 -14.93 -8.83 9.40
C GLU A 200 -15.90 -8.50 10.55
N LEU A 201 -15.70 -9.19 11.68
CA LEU A 201 -16.60 -9.25 12.85
C LEU A 201 -17.02 -7.87 13.43
N TYR A 202 -18.34 -7.65 13.38
CA TYR A 202 -19.12 -6.45 13.71
C TYR A 202 -18.64 -5.57 14.89
N THR A 203 -18.48 -6.14 16.08
CA THR A 203 -18.36 -5.34 17.32
C THR A 203 -16.96 -4.81 17.57
N ILE A 204 -15.93 -5.56 17.14
CA ILE A 204 -14.53 -5.17 17.29
C ILE A 204 -14.24 -4.02 16.31
N TYR A 205 -14.77 -4.11 15.09
CA TYR A 205 -14.55 -3.13 14.04
C TYR A 205 -15.06 -1.73 14.37
N TYR A 206 -16.28 -1.60 14.91
CA TYR A 206 -16.83 -0.29 15.27
C TYR A 206 -15.96 0.45 16.30
N LYS A 207 -15.52 -0.27 17.36
CA LYS A 207 -14.65 0.31 18.39
C LYS A 207 -13.31 0.74 17.80
N LEU A 208 -12.78 -0.05 16.88
CA LEU A 208 -11.51 0.22 16.24
C LEU A 208 -11.57 1.44 15.31
N CYS A 209 -12.58 1.54 14.45
CA CYS A 209 -12.78 2.71 13.57
C CYS A 209 -12.97 4.02 14.34
N SER A 210 -13.69 3.96 15.46
CA SER A 210 -13.83 5.09 16.37
C SER A 210 -12.46 5.59 16.82
N THR A 211 -11.56 4.68 17.23
CA THR A 211 -10.19 5.03 17.62
C THR A 211 -9.39 5.61 16.45
N VAL A 212 -9.56 5.09 15.22
CA VAL A 212 -8.95 5.66 14.01
C VAL A 212 -9.25 7.11 13.83
N LEU A 213 -10.53 7.43 13.72
CA LEU A 213 -10.94 8.80 13.43
C LEU A 213 -10.49 9.76 14.53
N GLN A 214 -10.52 9.32 15.79
CA GLN A 214 -10.07 10.14 16.92
C GLN A 214 -8.60 10.53 16.81
N ASN A 215 -7.72 9.62 16.42
CA ASN A 215 -6.27 9.87 16.44
C ASN A 215 -5.71 10.29 15.07
N LEU A 216 -6.34 9.85 13.97
CA LEU A 216 -5.81 10.05 12.62
C LEU A 216 -5.56 11.52 12.30
N GLY A 217 -6.49 12.41 12.67
CA GLY A 217 -6.37 13.84 12.38
C GLY A 217 -5.09 14.48 12.95
N GLN A 218 -4.57 13.95 14.06
CA GLN A 218 -3.35 14.46 14.72
C GLN A 218 -2.07 14.08 13.98
N VAL A 219 -2.10 12.98 13.22
CA VAL A 219 -0.93 12.43 12.54
C VAL A 219 -0.98 12.62 11.03
N LEU A 220 -2.00 13.29 10.47
CA LEU A 220 -2.03 13.53 9.03
C LEU A 220 -0.85 14.42 8.59
N PRO A 221 -0.31 14.20 7.38
CA PRO A 221 0.63 15.14 6.78
C PRO A 221 -0.03 16.51 6.59
N PHE A 222 0.73 17.61 6.71
CA PHE A 222 0.21 18.98 6.57
C PHE A 222 -0.54 19.27 5.26
N LYS A 223 -0.25 18.50 4.20
CA LYS A 223 -0.90 18.64 2.91
C LYS A 223 -1.19 17.27 2.30
N LEU A 224 -2.44 17.04 1.92
CA LEU A 224 -2.90 15.89 1.16
C LEU A 224 -3.59 16.35 -0.13
N GLU A 225 -3.26 15.73 -1.25
CA GLU A 225 -4.01 15.87 -2.50
C GLU A 225 -5.30 15.03 -2.44
N TYR A 226 -5.28 13.90 -1.74
CA TYR A 226 -6.43 13.01 -1.56
C TYR A 226 -6.41 12.30 -0.20
N LEU A 227 -7.55 12.29 0.47
CA LEU A 227 -7.82 11.44 1.63
C LEU A 227 -9.12 10.68 1.40
N CYS A 228 -9.07 9.35 1.46
CA CYS A 228 -10.25 8.48 1.42
C CYS A 228 -10.36 7.69 2.71
N LEU A 229 -11.51 7.79 3.37
CA LEU A 229 -11.86 7.08 4.59
C LEU A 229 -13.12 6.25 4.33
N THR A 230 -13.01 4.93 4.41
CA THR A 230 -14.14 4.00 4.32
C THR A 230 -14.16 3.18 5.60
N LEU A 231 -14.91 3.68 6.59
CA LEU A 231 -14.84 3.26 8.00
C LEU A 231 -16.26 3.17 8.60
N SER A 232 -16.44 2.42 9.69
CA SER A 232 -17.70 2.45 10.46
C SER A 232 -17.62 3.45 11.62
N PHE A 233 -18.47 4.48 11.64
CA PHE A 233 -18.37 5.52 12.67
C PHE A 233 -19.70 6.22 12.96
N LYS A 234 -19.77 6.90 14.12
CA LYS A 234 -20.83 7.87 14.43
C LYS A 234 -20.41 9.28 14.07
N ALA A 235 -21.38 10.17 13.90
CA ALA A 235 -21.14 11.59 13.62
C ALA A 235 -20.11 12.24 14.57
N SER A 236 -20.22 11.96 15.88
CA SER A 236 -19.29 12.49 16.89
C SER A 236 -17.83 12.05 16.70
N ASN A 237 -17.58 10.87 16.14
CA ASN A 237 -16.21 10.44 15.83
C ASN A 237 -15.62 11.28 14.68
N LEU A 238 -16.45 11.60 13.70
CA LEU A 238 -16.05 12.37 12.54
C LEU A 238 -15.85 13.85 12.90
N GLU A 239 -16.67 14.41 13.79
CA GLU A 239 -16.44 15.74 14.36
C GLU A 239 -15.06 15.85 15.04
N ILE A 240 -14.69 14.85 15.87
CA ILE A 240 -13.35 14.80 16.50
C ILE A 240 -12.25 14.75 15.44
N PHE A 241 -12.41 13.91 14.41
CA PHE A 241 -11.44 13.82 13.30
C PHE A 241 -11.24 15.18 12.61
N LEU A 242 -12.34 15.86 12.27
CA LEU A 242 -12.29 17.17 11.62
C LEU A 242 -11.63 18.23 12.50
N ASN A 243 -11.94 18.24 13.79
CA ASN A 243 -11.30 19.13 14.75
C ASN A 243 -9.79 18.87 14.89
N ASN A 244 -9.39 17.59 14.93
CA ASN A 244 -7.99 17.21 15.05
C ASN A 244 -7.20 17.46 13.75
N SER A 245 -7.86 17.50 12.59
CA SER A 245 -7.23 17.70 11.28
C SER A 245 -7.21 19.15 10.80
N GLN A 246 -7.57 20.13 11.63
CA GLN A 246 -7.63 21.56 11.26
C GLN A 246 -6.31 22.13 10.71
N ASN A 247 -5.17 21.56 11.08
CA ASN A 247 -3.85 21.97 10.60
C ASN A 247 -3.41 21.28 9.31
N THR A 248 -4.28 20.46 8.71
CA THR A 248 -4.00 19.71 7.48
C THR A 248 -4.82 20.28 6.32
N PHE A 249 -4.15 20.66 5.24
CA PHE A 249 -4.82 20.99 3.98
C PHE A 249 -5.16 19.71 3.21
N ILE A 250 -6.44 19.47 2.96
CA ILE A 250 -6.92 18.32 2.17
C ILE A 250 -7.63 18.84 0.92
N LYS A 251 -7.06 18.57 -0.27
CA LYS A 251 -7.65 19.03 -1.53
C LYS A 251 -8.90 18.25 -1.94
N LYS A 252 -8.89 16.92 -1.77
CA LYS A 252 -10.05 16.05 -2.00
C LYS A 252 -10.22 15.10 -0.82
N LEU A 253 -11.33 15.25 -0.10
CA LEU A 253 -11.72 14.40 1.03
C LEU A 253 -12.90 13.54 0.62
N LEU A 254 -12.77 12.22 0.71
CA LEU A 254 -13.82 11.24 0.48
C LEU A 254 -14.06 10.47 1.78
N ILE A 255 -15.31 10.45 2.24
CA ILE A 255 -15.71 9.75 3.46
C ILE A 255 -16.91 8.86 3.15
N ARG A 256 -16.76 7.57 3.41
CA ARG A 256 -17.83 6.57 3.36
C ARG A 256 -18.02 5.99 4.75
N ASN A 257 -19.24 6.09 5.27
CA ASN A 257 -19.63 5.40 6.49
C ASN A 257 -20.11 3.99 6.15
N ILE A 258 -19.52 2.97 6.79
CA ILE A 258 -20.03 1.61 6.73
C ILE A 258 -20.96 1.44 7.93
N VAL A 259 -22.26 1.54 7.69
CA VAL A 259 -23.28 1.18 8.67
C VAL A 259 -23.61 -0.30 8.46
N VAL A 260 -23.38 -1.12 9.47
CA VAL A 260 -23.84 -2.52 9.46
C VAL A 260 -25.04 -2.58 10.40
N MET A 261 -26.22 -2.97 9.91
CA MET A 261 -27.40 -3.15 10.75
C MET A 261 -27.85 -4.62 10.72
N GLY A 262 -27.67 -5.34 11.83
CA GLY A 262 -28.34 -6.63 12.07
C GLY A 262 -27.43 -7.83 12.31
N PHE A 263 -28.03 -8.88 12.89
CA PHE A 263 -27.43 -10.21 13.12
C PHE A 263 -27.54 -11.14 11.90
N ASN A 264 -28.20 -10.69 10.83
CA ASN A 264 -28.24 -11.41 9.57
C ASN A 264 -27.12 -10.83 8.70
N ASP A 265 -26.35 -11.68 8.03
CA ASP A 265 -25.18 -11.34 7.19
C ASP A 265 -25.47 -10.41 5.99
N ASN A 266 -26.63 -9.74 5.96
CA ASN A 266 -26.96 -8.69 4.99
C ASN A 266 -26.42 -7.35 5.52
N VAL A 267 -25.30 -6.92 4.94
CA VAL A 267 -24.76 -5.58 5.14
C VAL A 267 -25.58 -4.60 4.30
N ASP A 268 -26.56 -3.93 4.89
CA ASP A 268 -27.21 -2.78 4.25
C ASP A 268 -26.25 -1.58 4.30
N GLU A 269 -25.59 -1.29 3.19
CA GLU A 269 -24.67 -0.17 3.06
C GLU A 269 -25.42 1.14 2.82
N TYR A 270 -25.30 2.08 3.75
CA TYR A 270 -25.84 3.44 3.58
C TYR A 270 -24.70 4.41 3.29
N ASP A 271 -24.73 5.05 2.12
CA ASP A 271 -23.85 6.16 1.80
C ASP A 271 -24.12 7.31 2.78
N LEU A 272 -23.07 7.95 3.33
CA LEU A 272 -23.24 9.14 4.19
C LEU A 272 -24.07 10.21 3.47
N PHE A 273 -23.94 10.33 2.15
CA PHE A 273 -24.76 11.23 1.35
C PHE A 273 -26.27 11.00 1.48
N SER A 274 -26.69 9.77 1.76
CA SER A 274 -28.11 9.42 1.97
C SER A 274 -28.65 9.82 3.35
N LEU A 275 -27.76 10.09 4.32
CA LEU A 275 -28.07 10.45 5.70
C LEU A 275 -28.19 11.97 5.85
N LYS A 276 -29.40 12.50 5.61
CA LYS A 276 -29.64 13.96 5.48
C LYS A 276 -29.27 14.77 6.72
N ASP A 277 -29.52 14.24 7.91
CA ASP A 277 -29.28 14.98 9.16
C ASP A 277 -27.78 15.12 9.42
N GLU A 278 -27.05 14.03 9.24
CA GLU A 278 -25.59 13.96 9.31
C GLU A 278 -24.94 14.85 8.23
N VAL A 279 -25.43 14.80 6.99
CA VAL A 279 -24.95 15.69 5.91
C VAL A 279 -25.12 17.16 6.26
N ASN A 280 -26.21 17.53 6.94
CA ASN A 280 -26.45 18.92 7.33
C ASN A 280 -25.48 19.38 8.43
N GLU A 281 -25.05 18.49 9.31
CA GLU A 281 -23.99 18.76 10.29
C GLU A 281 -22.68 19.14 9.60
N PHE A 282 -22.27 18.40 8.56
CA PHE A 282 -21.06 18.71 7.77
C PHE A 282 -21.13 20.05 7.03
N LYS A 283 -22.32 20.44 6.54
CA LYS A 283 -22.50 21.75 5.89
C LYS A 283 -22.21 22.92 6.83
N LEU A 284 -22.42 22.77 8.14
CA LEU A 284 -22.09 23.81 9.13
C LEU A 284 -20.57 24.09 9.18
N HIS A 285 -19.75 23.14 8.73
CA HIS A 285 -18.30 23.25 8.66
C HIS A 285 -17.79 23.58 7.25
N ASN A 286 -18.65 24.02 6.34
CA ASN A 286 -18.34 24.24 4.91
C ASN A 286 -17.82 22.98 4.19
N ILE A 287 -18.19 21.79 4.68
CA ILE A 287 -17.82 20.52 4.06
C ILE A 287 -18.95 20.08 3.11
N ILE A 288 -18.60 19.84 1.84
CA ILE A 288 -19.55 19.33 0.85
C ILE A 288 -19.51 17.80 0.90
N VAL A 289 -20.57 17.19 1.42
CA VAL A 289 -20.76 15.74 1.34
C VAL A 289 -21.33 15.40 -0.04
N GLN A 290 -20.69 14.49 -0.76
CA GLN A 290 -21.11 13.99 -2.08
C GLN A 290 -21.24 12.47 -2.01
N SER A 291 -22.02 11.87 -2.92
CA SER A 291 -22.16 10.41 -2.94
C SER A 291 -20.81 9.74 -3.22
N TYR A 292 -20.54 8.67 -2.48
CA TYR A 292 -19.36 7.85 -2.68
C TYR A 292 -19.32 7.28 -4.10
N TYR A 293 -20.46 6.80 -4.62
CA TYR A 293 -20.52 6.19 -5.95
C TYR A 293 -20.30 7.19 -7.10
N ASP A 294 -20.64 8.46 -6.89
CA ASP A 294 -20.40 9.53 -7.86
C ASP A 294 -18.93 9.99 -7.88
N LEU A 295 -18.20 9.77 -6.78
CA LEU A 295 -16.83 10.26 -6.58
C LEU A 295 -15.76 9.16 -6.57
N HIS A 296 -16.16 7.89 -6.50
CA HIS A 296 -15.26 6.75 -6.46
C HIS A 296 -14.53 6.60 -7.79
N ILE A 297 -13.34 7.19 -7.82
CA ILE A 297 -12.37 6.94 -8.87
C ILE A 297 -11.62 5.69 -8.43
N SER A 298 -11.57 4.65 -9.28
CA SER A 298 -10.75 3.49 -8.96
C SER A 298 -9.31 3.98 -8.69
N GLU A 299 -8.64 3.37 -7.73
CA GLU A 299 -7.25 3.70 -7.37
C GLU A 299 -6.34 3.74 -8.62
N HIS A 300 -6.63 2.85 -9.58
CA HIS A 300 -5.97 2.79 -10.88
C HIS A 300 -6.28 4.02 -11.74
N ASP A 301 -7.54 4.46 -11.82
CA ASP A 301 -7.95 5.64 -12.61
C ASP A 301 -7.44 6.96 -12.01
N TYR A 302 -7.36 7.09 -10.68
CA TYR A 302 -6.90 8.33 -10.06
C TYR A 302 -5.39 8.52 -10.25
N ILE A 303 -4.61 7.46 -10.02
CA ILE A 303 -3.18 7.39 -10.32
C ILE A 303 -2.96 7.61 -11.84
N ASN A 304 -3.78 7.00 -12.69
CA ASN A 304 -3.62 7.13 -14.14
C ASN A 304 -3.97 8.51 -14.71
N ASN A 305 -4.98 9.19 -14.14
CA ASN A 305 -5.52 10.46 -14.65
C ASN A 305 -4.88 11.71 -14.02
N HIS A 306 -4.30 11.62 -12.82
CA HIS A 306 -3.74 12.78 -12.09
C HIS A 306 -2.22 12.73 -11.85
N LEU A 307 -1.53 11.71 -12.36
CA LEU A 307 -0.05 11.65 -12.40
C LEU A 307 0.51 11.79 -13.82
N GLN A 308 -0.33 12.21 -14.77
CA GLN A 308 0.17 12.81 -16.01
C GLN A 308 0.57 14.25 -15.66
N TYR A 309 1.77 14.65 -16.10
CA TYR A 309 2.48 15.91 -15.86
C TYR A 309 3.43 15.93 -14.66
#